data_AF-A0A838YC13-F1
#
_entry.id   AF-A0A838YC13-F1
#
_cell.length_a   1.000
_cell.length_b   1.000
_cell.length_c   1.000
_cell.angle_alpha   90.00
_cell.angle_beta   90.00
_cell.angle_gamma   90.00
#
_symmetry.space_group_name_H-M   'P 1'
#
loop_
_entity.id
_entity.type
_entity.pdbx_description
1 polymer ?
#
loop_
_entity_poly.entity_id
_entity_poly.type
_entity_poly.pdbx_seq_one_letter_code
_entity_poly.pdbx_strand_id
1 'polypeptide(L)'
;MTQALIWWLENGPRWLSCCSAQWRRQQEVLRAATFHTGHVLCSPAPLPDKLSRLLRRSCSDAITLLHGSGEVQLQLCSQLPAPQHDPCQLYALGQRLQQRTGEACLHGLVDIGRALSR
;
A
#
# COMPACT_ATOMS: atom_id res chain seq x y z
N MET A 1 -24.10 -19.48 8.10
CA MET A 1 -23.91 -18.12 8.64
C MET A 1 -22.93 -18.08 9.81
N THR A 2 -22.99 -19.02 10.77
CA THR A 2 -22.07 -19.12 11.91
C THR A 2 -20.59 -19.23 11.51
N GLN A 3 -20.25 -20.03 10.48
CA GLN A 3 -18.86 -20.14 9.98
C GLN A 3 -18.30 -18.83 9.42
N ALA A 4 -19.11 -18.03 8.71
CA ALA A 4 -18.69 -16.73 8.20
C ALA A 4 -18.45 -15.72 9.32
N LEU A 5 -19.26 -15.79 10.39
CA LEU A 5 -19.12 -14.93 11.56
C LEU A 5 -17.86 -15.30 12.39
N ILE A 6 -17.60 -16.59 12.56
CA ILE A 6 -16.38 -17.11 13.21
C ILE A 6 -15.14 -16.70 12.41
N TRP A 7 -15.17 -16.90 11.09
CA TRP A 7 -14.08 -16.47 10.21
C TRP A 7 -13.83 -14.96 10.29
N TRP A 8 -14.90 -14.15 10.33
CA TRP A 8 -14.78 -12.70 10.45
C TRP A 8 -14.26 -12.26 11.83
N LEU A 9 -14.64 -12.94 12.91
CA LEU A 9 -14.13 -12.65 14.26
C LEU A 9 -12.65 -13.06 14.43
N GLU A 10 -12.22 -14.16 13.81
CA GLU A 10 -10.81 -14.60 13.84
C GLU A 10 -9.91 -13.70 12.98
N ASN A 11 -10.40 -13.22 11.83
CA ASN A 11 -9.62 -12.40 10.90
C ASN A 11 -9.83 -10.89 11.09
N GLY A 12 -10.87 -10.47 11.81
CA GLY A 12 -11.19 -9.07 12.10
C GLY A 12 -10.07 -8.32 12.83
N PRO A 13 -9.49 -8.85 13.92
CA PRO A 13 -8.34 -8.24 14.59
C PRO A 13 -7.14 -8.06 13.67
N ARG A 14 -6.91 -9.01 12.75
CA ARG A 14 -5.83 -8.93 11.75
C ARG A 14 -6.11 -7.85 10.73
N TRP A 15 -7.34 -7.76 10.23
CA TRP A 15 -7.76 -6.70 9.32
C TRP A 15 -7.64 -5.31 9.97
N LEU A 16 -8.06 -5.16 11.23
CA LEU A 16 -7.88 -3.91 11.97
C LEU A 16 -6.40 -3.57 12.19
N SER A 17 -5.57 -4.56 12.50
CA SER A 17 -4.11 -4.36 12.62
C SER A 17 -3.50 -3.89 11.29
N CYS A 18 -3.94 -4.47 10.16
CA CYS A 18 -3.58 -4.06 8.81
C CYS A 18 -3.95 -2.60 8.55
N CYS A 19 -5.22 -2.26 8.76
CA CYS A 19 -5.70 -0.89 8.57
C CYS A 19 -4.95 0.10 9.46
N SER A 20 -4.61 -0.28 10.69
CA SER A 20 -3.83 0.57 11.60
C SER A 20 -2.38 0.77 11.15
N ALA A 21 -1.72 -0.29 10.65
CA ALA A 21 -0.35 -0.23 10.15
C ALA A 21 -0.27 0.58 8.86
N GLN A 22 -1.23 0.36 7.95
CA GLN A 22 -1.39 1.15 6.74
C GLN A 22 -1.65 2.62 7.10
N TRP A 23 -2.59 2.89 8.00
CA TRP A 23 -2.91 4.25 8.43
C TRP A 23 -1.71 5.00 8.99
N ARG A 24 -0.88 4.36 9.84
CA ARG A 24 0.35 4.97 10.37
C ARG A 24 1.31 5.40 9.25
N ARG A 25 1.56 4.52 8.28
CA ARG A 25 2.40 4.86 7.11
C ARG A 25 1.77 5.96 6.24
N GLN A 26 0.45 5.96 6.08
CA GLN A 26 -0.25 7.01 5.33
C GLN A 26 -0.17 8.37 6.03
N GLN A 27 -0.21 8.41 7.36
CA GLN A 27 -0.08 9.65 8.11
C GLN A 27 1.25 10.36 7.87
N GLU A 28 2.35 9.61 7.76
CA GLU A 28 3.67 10.17 7.47
C GLU A 28 3.70 10.85 6.10
N VAL A 29 3.16 10.19 5.07
CA VAL A 29 3.04 10.75 3.71
C VAL A 29 2.16 11.99 3.71
N LEU A 30 1.00 11.93 4.38
CA LEU A 30 0.07 13.07 4.46
C LEU A 30 0.70 14.27 5.18
N ARG A 31 1.42 14.04 6.28
CA ARG A 31 2.14 15.11 7.00
C ARG A 31 3.25 15.72 6.16
N ALA A 32 4.00 14.90 5.43
CA ALA A 32 5.03 15.41 4.51
C ALA A 32 4.41 16.20 3.36
N ALA A 33 3.27 15.74 2.83
CA ALA A 33 2.54 16.40 1.76
C ALA A 33 2.00 17.78 2.19
N THR A 34 1.45 17.92 3.40
CA THR A 34 0.96 19.21 3.89
C THR A 34 2.09 20.22 4.06
N PHE A 35 3.22 19.80 4.64
CA PHE A 35 4.41 20.65 4.79
C PHE A 35 4.96 21.10 3.43
N HIS A 36 5.12 20.15 2.50
CA HIS A 36 5.62 20.46 1.15
C HIS A 36 4.69 21.40 0.41
N THR A 37 3.38 21.14 0.44
CA THR A 37 2.37 21.96 -0.23
C THR A 37 2.37 23.38 0.34
N GLY A 38 2.40 23.53 1.67
CA GLY A 38 2.51 24.83 2.32
C GLY A 38 3.75 25.61 1.87
N HIS A 39 4.91 24.94 1.84
CA HIS A 39 6.16 25.57 1.39
C HIS A 39 6.10 26.01 -0.08
N VAL A 40 5.58 25.18 -0.99
CA VAL A 40 5.45 25.53 -2.41
C VAL A 40 4.49 26.70 -2.62
N LEU A 41 3.36 26.71 -1.91
CA LEU A 41 2.36 27.78 -2.01
C LEU A 41 2.90 29.12 -1.51
N CYS A 42 3.70 29.13 -0.44
CA CYS A 42 4.34 30.35 0.09
C CYS A 42 5.60 30.79 -0.68
N SER A 43 6.13 29.96 -1.58
CA SER A 43 7.33 30.30 -2.35
C SER A 43 7.08 31.43 -3.36
N PRO A 44 8.11 32.22 -3.73
CA PRO A 44 7.99 33.29 -4.72
C PRO A 44 7.92 32.80 -6.18
N ALA A 45 7.87 31.48 -6.41
CA ALA A 45 7.84 30.90 -7.75
C ALA A 45 6.56 31.27 -8.54
N PRO A 46 6.60 31.32 -9.88
CA PRO A 46 5.41 31.53 -10.69
C PRO A 46 4.44 30.33 -10.59
N LEU A 47 3.14 30.58 -10.78
CA LEU A 47 2.08 29.58 -10.68
C LEU A 47 2.33 28.27 -11.48
N PRO A 48 2.78 28.30 -12.76
CA PRO A 48 3.06 27.06 -13.50
C PRO A 48 4.16 26.20 -12.85
N ASP A 49 5.19 26.83 -12.27
CA ASP A 49 6.25 26.11 -11.57
C ASP A 49 5.71 25.46 -10.28
N LYS A 50 4.86 26.18 -9.53
CA LYS A 50 4.17 25.63 -8.34
C LYS A 50 3.34 24.39 -8.69
N LEU A 51 2.50 24.47 -9.73
CA LEU A 51 1.67 23.34 -10.17
C LEU A 51 2.53 22.15 -10.57
N SER A 52 3.64 22.38 -11.29
CA SER A 52 4.55 21.32 -11.71
C SER A 52 5.18 20.59 -10.51
N ARG A 53 5.57 21.34 -9.46
CA ARG A 53 6.14 20.78 -8.22
C ARG A 53 5.10 19.99 -7.43
N LEU A 54 3.89 20.52 -7.30
CA LEU A 54 2.79 19.83 -6.63
C LEU A 54 2.38 18.55 -7.35
N LEU A 55 2.31 18.56 -8.70
CA LEU A 55 1.99 17.39 -9.50
C LEU A 55 3.07 16.31 -9.41
N ARG A 56 4.35 16.68 -9.48
CA ARG A 56 5.45 15.71 -9.29
C ARG A 56 5.40 15.10 -7.90
N ARG A 57 5.15 15.92 -6.87
CA ARG A 57 5.01 15.43 -5.50
C ARG A 57 3.81 14.51 -5.35
N SER A 58 2.65 14.86 -5.89
CA SER A 58 1.44 14.05 -5.76
C SER A 58 1.57 12.69 -6.47
N CYS A 59 2.25 12.63 -7.62
CA CYS A 59 2.62 11.36 -8.26
C CYS A 59 3.53 10.51 -7.36
N SER A 60 4.58 11.13 -6.78
CA SER A 60 5.49 10.42 -5.87
C SER A 60 4.76 9.91 -4.62
N ASP A 61 3.87 10.71 -4.04
CA ASP A 61 3.09 10.33 -2.87
C ASP A 61 2.11 9.20 -3.22
N ALA A 62 1.45 9.25 -4.38
CA ALA A 62 0.57 8.19 -4.86
C ALA A 62 1.30 6.85 -5.01
N ILE A 63 2.49 6.83 -5.62
CA ILE A 63 3.32 5.62 -5.74
C ILE A 63 3.73 5.11 -4.36
N THR A 64 4.14 6.00 -3.45
CA THR A 64 4.54 5.63 -2.09
C THR A 64 3.39 4.99 -1.32
N LEU A 65 2.18 5.55 -1.45
CA LEU A 65 0.96 5.03 -0.82
C LEU A 65 0.57 3.66 -1.39
N LEU A 66 0.61 3.50 -2.72
CA LEU A 66 0.31 2.23 -3.39
C LEU A 66 1.32 1.15 -3.01
N HIS A 67 2.61 1.47 -3.04
CA HIS A 67 3.68 0.55 -2.65
C HIS A 67 3.55 0.13 -1.18
N GLY A 68 3.38 1.09 -0.27
CA GLY A 68 3.20 0.80 1.16
C GLY A 68 1.97 -0.05 1.45
N SER A 69 0.88 0.15 0.69
CA SER A 69 -0.34 -0.66 0.83
C SER A 69 -0.14 -2.09 0.32
N GLY A 70 0.52 -2.26 -0.84
CA GLY A 70 0.83 -3.59 -1.38
C GLY A 70 1.81 -4.37 -0.50
N GLU A 71 2.81 -3.71 0.08
CA GLU A 71 3.79 -4.34 0.99
C GLU A 71 3.13 -4.87 2.26
N VAL A 72 2.28 -4.06 2.90
CA VAL A 72 1.52 -4.49 4.09
C VAL A 72 0.60 -5.66 3.75
N GLN A 73 -0.07 -5.62 2.60
CA GLN A 73 -0.93 -6.71 2.15
C GLN A 73 -0.15 -8.02 1.94
N LEU A 74 1.03 -7.97 1.31
CA LEU A 74 1.86 -9.17 1.11
C LEU A 74 2.41 -9.73 2.42
N GLN A 75 2.87 -8.86 3.32
CA GLN A 75 3.36 -9.27 4.65
C GLN A 75 2.28 -9.97 5.47
N LEU A 76 1.02 -9.56 5.34
CA LEU A 76 -0.08 -10.20 6.04
C LEU A 76 -0.53 -11.50 5.37
N CYS A 77 -0.51 -11.55 4.04
CA CYS A 77 -0.83 -12.78 3.31
C CYS A 77 0.16 -13.91 3.61
N SER A 78 1.43 -13.61 3.89
CA SER A 78 2.41 -14.63 4.31
C SER A 78 2.21 -15.14 5.74
N GLN A 79 1.48 -14.39 6.58
CA GLN A 79 1.18 -14.75 7.98
C GLN A 79 -0.16 -15.48 8.16
N LEU A 80 -0.92 -15.72 7.08
CA LEU A 80 -2.19 -16.42 7.15
C LEU A 80 -1.97 -17.89 7.49
N PRO A 81 -2.60 -18.42 8.57
CA PRO A 81 -2.51 -19.83 8.90
C PRO A 81 -3.15 -20.67 7.78
N ALA A 82 -2.53 -21.80 7.47
CA ALA A 82 -3.10 -22.75 6.54
C ALA A 82 -4.46 -23.27 7.07
N PRO A 83 -5.47 -23.46 6.19
CA PRO A 83 -6.74 -24.06 6.61
C PRO A 83 -6.50 -25.44 7.22
N GLN A 84 -7.12 -25.70 8.38
CA GLN A 84 -6.95 -26.94 9.14
C GLN A 84 -7.63 -28.16 8.49
N HIS A 85 -8.59 -27.94 7.58
CA HIS A 85 -9.33 -28.99 6.89
C HIS A 85 -8.84 -29.09 5.44
N ASP A 86 -8.10 -30.16 5.17
CA ASP A 86 -7.43 -30.56 3.93
C ASP A 86 -6.32 -29.64 3.37
N PRO A 87 -5.17 -30.22 2.97
CA PRO A 87 -4.12 -29.51 2.25
C PRO A 87 -4.59 -29.28 0.81
N CYS A 88 -5.51 -28.35 0.63
CA CYS A 88 -6.00 -27.99 -0.69
C CYS A 88 -4.83 -27.40 -1.48
N GLN A 89 -4.22 -28.17 -2.39
CA GLN A 89 -3.09 -27.73 -3.20
C GLN A 89 -3.42 -26.44 -3.98
N LEU A 90 -4.71 -26.23 -4.31
CA LEU A 90 -5.24 -25.01 -4.89
C LEU A 90 -5.07 -23.78 -3.98
N TYR A 91 -5.26 -23.93 -2.67
CA TYR A 91 -5.04 -22.85 -1.71
C TYR A 91 -3.56 -22.46 -1.63
N ALA A 92 -2.68 -23.46 -1.55
CA ALA A 92 -1.23 -23.22 -1.55
C ALA A 92 -0.74 -22.60 -2.88
N LEU A 93 -1.28 -23.05 -4.02
CA LEU A 93 -0.99 -22.49 -5.32
C LEU A 93 -1.52 -21.04 -5.44
N GLY A 94 -2.72 -20.77 -4.95
CA GLY A 94 -3.30 -19.43 -4.88
C GLY A 94 -2.46 -18.47 -4.04
N GLN A 95 -2.01 -18.89 -2.85
CA GLN A 95 -1.11 -18.09 -2.02
C GLN A 95 0.21 -17.78 -2.72
N ARG A 96 0.85 -18.78 -3.37
CA ARG A 96 2.10 -18.55 -4.12
C ARG A 96 1.91 -17.62 -5.30
N LEU A 97 0.81 -17.77 -6.05
CA LEU A 97 0.49 -16.87 -7.16
C LEU A 97 0.28 -15.45 -6.65
N GLN A 98 -0.48 -15.28 -5.58
CA GLN A 98 -0.72 -13.97 -4.96
C GLN A 98 0.56 -13.30 -4.45
N GLN A 99 1.48 -14.07 -3.86
CA GLN A 99 2.80 -13.56 -3.45
C GLN A 99 3.60 -13.09 -4.67
N ARG A 100 3.74 -13.93 -5.71
CA ARG A 100 4.51 -13.59 -6.92
C ARG A 100 3.93 -12.41 -7.67
N THR A 101 2.60 -12.35 -7.85
CA THR A 101 1.96 -11.23 -8.55
C THR A 101 2.04 -9.95 -7.73
N GLY A 102 1.93 -10.05 -6.39
CA GLY A 102 2.14 -8.92 -5.50
C GLY A 102 3.57 -8.38 -5.57
N GLU A 103 4.58 -9.23 -5.50
CA GLU A 103 6.00 -8.85 -5.63
C GLU A 103 6.28 -8.19 -6.98
N ALA A 104 5.79 -8.80 -8.07
CA ALA A 104 5.92 -8.23 -9.42
C ALA A 104 5.24 -6.85 -9.53
N CYS A 105 4.07 -6.67 -8.91
CA CYS A 105 3.37 -5.40 -8.88
C CYS A 105 4.15 -4.33 -8.10
N LEU A 106 4.72 -4.69 -6.93
CA LEU A 106 5.57 -3.78 -6.15
C LEU A 106 6.82 -3.36 -6.93
N HIS A 107 7.49 -4.30 -7.59
CA HIS A 107 8.62 -4.00 -8.46
C HIS A 107 8.22 -3.06 -9.61
N GLY A 108 7.08 -3.32 -10.26
CA GLY A 108 6.54 -2.44 -11.30
C GLY A 108 6.26 -1.02 -10.80
N LEU A 109 5.72 -0.86 -9.58
CA LEU A 109 5.51 0.46 -8.97
C LEU A 109 6.83 1.21 -8.75
N VAL A 110 7.88 0.51 -8.31
CA VAL A 110 9.23 1.09 -8.18
C VAL A 110 9.77 1.54 -9.53
N ASP A 111 9.59 0.74 -10.58
CA ASP A 111 10.06 1.08 -11.92
C ASP A 111 9.29 2.26 -12.53
N ILE A 112 7.98 2.35 -12.31
CA ILE A 112 7.19 3.54 -12.66
C ILE A 112 7.72 4.77 -11.90
N GLY A 113 8.01 4.65 -10.60
CA GLY A 113 8.60 5.74 -9.82
C GLY A 113 9.97 6.19 -10.34
N ARG A 114 10.81 5.25 -10.77
CA ARG A 114 12.10 5.56 -11.42
C ARG A 114 11.92 6.22 -12.77
N ALA A 115 10.92 5.83 -13.55
CA ALA A 115 10.63 6.44 -14.84
C ALA A 115 10.11 7.88 -14.70
N LEU A 116 9.24 8.13 -13.72
CA LEU A 116 8.66 9.46 -13.46
C LEU A 116 9.62 10.44 -12.77
N SER A 117 10.72 9.94 -12.19
CA SER A 117 11.76 10.76 -11.56
C SER A 117 12.90 11.16 -12.50
N ARG A 118 13.00 10.53 -13.67
CA ARG A 118 13.91 10.95 -14.76
C ARG A 118 13.31 12.11 -15.53
#